data_AF-A0A8S4RH50-F1
#
_entry.id   AF-A0A8S4RH50-F1
#
_cell.length_a   1.000
_cell.length_b   1.000
_cell.length_c   1.000
_cell.angle_alpha   90.00
_cell.angle_beta   90.00
_cell.angle_gamma   90.00
#
_symmetry.space_group_name_H-M   'P 1'
#
loop_
_entity.id
_entity.type
_entity.pdbx_description
1 polymer ?
#
loop_
_entity_poly.entity_id
_entity_poly.type
_entity_poly.pdbx_seq_one_letter_code
_entity_poly.pdbx_strand_id
1 'polypeptide(L)'
;MSNQDEKRKWNKFERIDPKDIKAFNEKDVYGPQITEKDGALLDKHDSFYITTKSLLVLFQIMGVMPIMRVPKLGKERFTNFQQSSNKRFDEVIYNIIFLSILIPHFLLPIASWRHGSEVAIFKNMWTHYQLKYLKITGTPIIFPNLYSLTWGLCIFSWALSFAVILSQNYLQDDFELWHSFAYYHIIAMLDGFCSLWYINCNAFGTASKGLAENLHKALEAEHPALKLAQFRHLWVDLSHMMQQLGRAYSNMYGIYCMVIFFTTTISLYGALSEILEHGLSYKEMGLFVIVGYCMTLLFIICNEAYHATRKVGLEFQIRLLNVNLGAIDRNTQREVEMFLVAISKNPPIMNLDGFTNINRELFTANISYMSTYLIVLMQFKLTLLRQGANKLIKTIVRAVFNTTTTLADVDEDEME
;
A
#
# COMPACT_ATOMS: atom_id res chain seq x y z
N MET A 1 -21.48 -7.74 43.48
CA MET A 1 -20.01 -7.69 43.32
C MET A 1 -19.66 -6.27 42.92
N SER A 2 -18.96 -5.54 43.79
CA SER A 2 -18.91 -4.08 43.76
C SER A 2 -17.81 -3.55 42.83
N ASN A 3 -18.03 -2.34 42.31
CA ASN A 3 -17.15 -1.50 41.50
C ASN A 3 -15.74 -1.28 42.10
N GLN A 4 -15.52 -1.68 43.36
CA GLN A 4 -14.20 -1.69 44.01
C GLN A 4 -13.34 -2.88 43.59
N ASP A 5 -13.90 -4.06 43.32
CA ASP A 5 -13.11 -5.23 42.87
C ASP A 5 -12.62 -5.08 41.42
N GLU A 6 -13.41 -4.41 40.57
CA GLU A 6 -12.98 -4.02 39.23
C GLU A 6 -11.85 -2.98 39.30
N LYS A 7 -12.00 -1.90 40.09
CA LYS A 7 -10.94 -0.91 40.29
C LYS A 7 -9.66 -1.52 40.89
N ARG A 8 -9.78 -2.53 41.76
CA ARG A 8 -8.63 -3.23 42.35
C ARG A 8 -7.91 -4.12 41.34
N LYS A 9 -8.65 -4.70 40.39
CA LYS A 9 -8.06 -5.40 39.22
C LYS A 9 -7.34 -4.39 38.32
N TRP A 10 -7.99 -3.29 37.92
CA TRP A 10 -7.41 -2.23 37.09
C TRP A 10 -6.14 -1.60 37.71
N ASN A 11 -6.14 -1.27 39.00
CA ASN A 11 -4.96 -0.72 39.69
C ASN A 11 -3.81 -1.71 39.84
N LYS A 12 -4.07 -3.03 39.72
CA LYS A 12 -3.01 -4.05 39.69
C LYS A 12 -2.38 -4.17 38.29
N PHE A 13 -3.09 -3.76 37.24
CA PHE A 13 -2.60 -3.71 35.85
C PHE A 13 -1.82 -2.44 35.51
N GLU A 14 -2.05 -1.33 36.22
CA GLU A 14 -1.29 -0.07 36.07
C GLU A 14 0.11 -0.11 36.69
N ARG A 15 0.44 -1.17 37.44
CA ARG A 15 1.76 -1.39 38.05
C ARG A 15 2.65 -2.36 37.25
N ILE A 16 2.47 -2.42 35.94
CA ILE A 16 3.46 -3.07 35.07
C ILE A 16 4.50 -1.99 34.75
N ASP A 17 5.67 -2.11 35.38
CA ASP A 17 6.78 -1.17 35.23
C ASP A 17 7.18 -1.15 33.73
N PRO A 18 7.49 -0.01 33.10
CA PRO A 18 8.00 0.02 31.72
C PRO A 18 9.21 -0.89 31.48
N LYS A 19 9.91 -1.32 32.55
CA LYS A 19 10.98 -2.32 32.52
C LYS A 19 10.50 -3.78 32.38
N ASP A 20 9.22 -4.07 32.62
CA ASP A 20 8.60 -5.39 32.43
C ASP A 20 8.14 -5.63 30.98
N ILE A 21 8.10 -4.57 30.15
CA ILE A 21 8.09 -4.70 28.69
C ILE A 21 9.53 -5.01 28.28
N LYS A 22 9.92 -6.29 28.36
CA LYS A 22 11.22 -6.74 27.85
C LYS A 22 11.34 -6.28 26.40
N ALA A 23 12.34 -5.44 26.12
CA ALA A 23 12.86 -5.27 24.78
C ALA A 23 13.14 -6.67 24.22
N PHE A 24 12.45 -7.04 23.14
CA PHE A 24 12.62 -8.34 22.47
C PHE A 24 14.12 -8.56 22.23
N ASN A 25 14.67 -9.60 22.86
CA ASN A 25 16.08 -9.93 22.74
C ASN A 25 16.31 -10.57 21.36
N GLU A 26 17.46 -10.37 20.71
CA GLU A 26 17.75 -10.96 19.38
C GLU A 26 17.48 -12.48 19.33
N LYS A 27 17.66 -13.19 20.44
CA LYS A 27 17.38 -14.64 20.54
C LYS A 27 15.89 -15.00 20.44
N ASP A 28 14.99 -14.08 20.79
CA ASP A 28 13.54 -14.26 20.61
C ASP A 28 13.11 -14.02 19.15
N VAL A 29 13.93 -13.29 18.38
CA VAL A 29 13.72 -13.00 16.94
C VAL A 29 14.24 -14.14 16.05
N TYR A 30 15.34 -14.80 16.43
CA TYR A 30 15.96 -15.86 15.64
C TYR A 30 15.47 -17.29 15.93
N GLY A 31 14.58 -17.49 16.91
CA GLY A 31 14.13 -18.84 17.28
C GLY A 31 15.27 -19.76 17.77
N PRO A 32 14.97 -21.00 18.20
CA PRO A 32 16.00 -21.96 18.58
C PRO A 32 16.89 -22.30 17.37
N GLN A 33 18.20 -22.50 17.60
CA GLN A 33 19.14 -22.90 16.54
C GLN A 33 18.62 -24.14 15.80
N ILE A 34 18.41 -23.98 14.50
CA ILE A 34 17.95 -25.04 13.58
C ILE A 34 18.99 -26.15 13.59
N THR A 35 18.61 -27.36 14.01
CA THR A 35 19.49 -28.54 13.95
C THR A 35 19.54 -29.11 12.53
N GLU A 36 20.55 -29.90 12.18
CA GLU A 36 20.62 -30.56 10.85
C GLU A 36 19.35 -31.38 10.52
N LYS A 37 18.72 -31.98 11.54
CA LYS A 37 17.46 -32.71 11.38
C LYS A 37 16.27 -31.79 11.08
N ASP A 38 16.26 -30.57 11.65
CA ASP A 38 15.27 -29.55 11.33
C ASP A 38 15.50 -29.00 9.91
N GLY A 39 16.76 -28.93 9.44
CA GLY A 39 17.11 -28.49 8.08
C GLY A 39 16.46 -29.33 6.97
N ALA A 40 16.52 -30.66 7.07
CA ALA A 40 15.86 -31.55 6.10
C ALA A 40 14.32 -31.44 6.14
N LEU A 41 13.76 -31.14 7.32
CA LEU A 41 12.32 -30.91 7.49
C LEU A 41 11.90 -29.56 6.86
N LEU A 42 12.75 -28.54 6.99
CA LEU A 42 12.53 -27.21 6.43
C LEU A 42 12.56 -27.22 4.90
N ASP A 43 13.54 -27.90 4.27
CA ASP A 43 13.59 -28.03 2.81
C ASP A 43 12.32 -28.72 2.24
N LYS A 44 11.70 -29.60 3.01
CA LYS A 44 10.47 -30.30 2.62
C LYS A 44 9.20 -29.50 2.87
N HIS A 45 9.20 -28.56 3.81
CA HIS A 45 7.98 -27.91 4.32
C HIS A 45 7.97 -26.37 4.30
N ASP A 46 9.05 -25.70 3.90
CA ASP A 46 9.12 -24.24 3.72
C ASP A 46 8.43 -23.79 2.41
N SER A 47 7.12 -24.03 2.35
CA SER A 47 6.27 -23.68 1.22
C SER A 47 6.23 -22.17 0.95
N PHE A 48 6.40 -21.33 1.99
CA PHE A 48 6.32 -19.88 1.83
C PHE A 48 7.59 -19.30 1.16
N TYR A 49 8.78 -19.74 1.58
CA TYR A 49 10.02 -19.32 0.94
C TYR A 49 10.08 -19.79 -0.52
N ILE A 50 9.73 -21.07 -0.77
CA ILE A 50 9.68 -21.63 -2.14
C ILE A 50 8.71 -20.84 -3.02
N THR A 51 7.53 -20.51 -2.50
CA THR A 51 6.50 -19.77 -3.26
C THR A 51 6.91 -18.33 -3.55
N THR A 52 7.57 -17.65 -2.61
CA THR A 52 7.98 -16.25 -2.79
C THR A 52 9.32 -16.07 -3.50
N LYS A 53 10.08 -17.16 -3.71
CA LYS A 53 11.33 -17.16 -4.48
C LYS A 53 11.13 -16.78 -5.95
N SER A 54 9.99 -17.16 -6.56
CA SER A 54 9.68 -16.79 -7.95
C SER A 54 9.57 -15.26 -8.13
N LEU A 55 9.00 -14.55 -7.17
CA LEU A 55 8.95 -13.08 -7.15
C LEU A 55 10.34 -12.46 -7.06
N LEU A 56 11.27 -13.06 -6.29
CA LEU A 56 12.65 -12.57 -6.21
C LEU A 56 13.40 -12.74 -7.54
N VAL A 57 13.23 -13.87 -8.22
CA VAL A 57 13.79 -14.11 -9.56
C VAL A 57 13.22 -13.10 -10.56
N LEU A 58 11.92 -12.82 -10.48
CA LEU A 58 11.26 -11.81 -11.29
C LEU A 58 11.89 -10.42 -11.09
N PHE A 59 12.12 -10.00 -9.84
CA PHE A 59 12.80 -8.72 -9.54
C PHE A 59 14.24 -8.68 -10.05
N GLN A 60 14.98 -9.80 -10.00
CA GLN A 60 16.35 -9.88 -10.52
C GLN A 60 16.40 -9.71 -12.04
N ILE A 61 15.48 -10.33 -12.77
CA ILE A 61 15.37 -10.17 -14.23
C ILE A 61 15.02 -8.71 -14.61
N MET A 62 14.22 -8.03 -13.78
CA MET A 62 13.82 -6.64 -14.00
C MET A 62 14.94 -5.61 -13.74
N GLY A 63 15.92 -5.90 -12.88
CA GLY A 63 16.87 -4.90 -12.39
C GLY A 63 17.93 -4.39 -13.39
N VAL A 64 18.20 -5.11 -14.49
CA VAL A 64 19.32 -4.79 -15.39
C VAL A 64 18.97 -3.71 -16.43
N MET A 65 17.72 -3.66 -16.87
CA MET A 65 17.26 -2.76 -17.94
C MET A 65 17.09 -1.26 -17.56
N PRO A 66 16.66 -0.90 -16.34
CA PRO A 66 16.37 0.49 -15.95
C PRO A 66 17.62 1.35 -15.77
N ILE A 67 18.73 0.76 -15.30
CA ILE A 67 19.95 1.49 -14.92
C ILE A 67 20.53 2.28 -16.09
N MET A 68 20.42 1.76 -17.32
CA MET A 68 20.94 2.42 -18.52
C MET A 68 19.94 3.37 -19.19
N ARG A 69 18.63 3.09 -19.12
CA ARG A 69 17.61 3.81 -19.90
C ARG A 69 16.90 4.91 -19.11
N VAL A 70 16.67 4.73 -17.82
CA VAL A 70 15.93 5.69 -16.97
C VAL A 70 16.65 7.04 -16.85
N PRO A 71 17.98 7.12 -16.67
CA PRO A 71 18.67 8.42 -16.59
C PRO A 71 18.60 9.20 -17.90
N LYS A 72 18.68 8.51 -19.05
CA LYS A 72 18.56 9.12 -20.38
C LYS A 72 17.16 9.70 -20.58
N LEU A 73 16.13 8.92 -20.23
CA LEU A 73 14.72 9.32 -20.33
C LEU A 73 14.39 10.49 -19.38
N GLY A 74 14.88 10.43 -18.14
CA GLY A 74 14.68 11.49 -17.15
C GLY A 74 15.32 12.81 -17.59
N LYS A 75 16.54 12.75 -18.15
CA LYS A 75 17.21 13.95 -18.69
C LYS A 75 16.44 14.55 -19.87
N GLU A 76 15.92 13.70 -20.75
CA GLU A 76 15.12 14.14 -21.90
C GLU A 76 13.81 14.80 -21.46
N ARG A 77 13.07 14.17 -20.54
CA ARG A 77 11.82 14.73 -19.97
C ARG A 77 12.06 16.01 -19.19
N PHE A 78 13.14 16.10 -18.42
CA PHE A 78 13.52 17.32 -17.71
C PHE A 78 13.91 18.45 -18.66
N THR A 79 14.64 18.14 -19.74
CA THR A 79 14.98 19.12 -20.77
C THR A 79 13.73 19.61 -21.51
N ASN A 80 12.82 18.69 -21.85
CA ASN A 80 11.53 19.02 -22.45
C ASN A 80 10.70 19.90 -21.52
N PHE A 81 10.65 19.60 -20.22
CA PHE A 81 9.97 20.43 -19.21
C PHE A 81 10.56 21.85 -19.13
N GLN A 82 11.89 21.97 -19.12
CA GLN A 82 12.57 23.26 -19.06
C GLN A 82 12.32 24.10 -20.33
N GLN A 83 12.26 23.45 -21.50
CA GLN A 83 11.97 24.10 -22.77
C GLN A 83 10.48 24.39 -22.97
N SER A 84 9.58 23.60 -22.35
CA SER A 84 8.13 23.77 -22.42
C SER A 84 7.56 24.75 -21.40
N SER A 85 8.40 25.45 -20.61
CA SER A 85 7.94 26.44 -19.63
C SER A 85 7.11 27.60 -20.24
N ASN A 86 7.12 27.75 -21.57
CA ASN A 86 6.31 28.72 -22.34
C ASN A 86 5.10 28.09 -23.05
N LYS A 87 4.81 26.80 -22.84
CA LYS A 87 3.69 26.09 -23.50
C LYS A 87 2.42 26.06 -22.63
N ARG A 88 1.31 25.59 -23.20
CA ARG A 88 0.00 25.48 -22.52
C ARG A 88 0.12 24.65 -21.23
N PHE A 89 -0.72 25.01 -20.27
CA PHE A 89 -0.74 24.48 -18.90
C PHE A 89 -0.95 22.96 -18.82
N ASP A 90 -1.68 22.39 -19.79
CA ASP A 90 -1.92 20.96 -20.00
C ASP A 90 -0.60 20.18 -20.20
N GLU A 91 0.25 20.59 -21.14
CA GLU A 91 1.53 19.93 -21.42
C GLU A 91 2.46 19.89 -20.18
N VAL A 92 2.37 20.91 -19.33
CA VAL A 92 3.14 20.99 -18.08
C VAL A 92 2.66 19.93 -17.08
N ILE A 93 1.35 19.75 -16.94
CA ILE A 93 0.76 18.74 -16.05
C ILE A 93 1.16 17.33 -16.50
N TYR A 94 1.07 17.04 -17.80
CA TYR A 94 1.49 15.75 -18.35
C TYR A 94 2.96 15.45 -18.05
N ASN A 95 3.84 16.42 -18.27
CA ASN A 95 5.26 16.24 -17.98
C ASN A 95 5.53 16.01 -16.48
N ILE A 96 4.80 16.66 -15.59
CA ILE A 96 4.91 16.45 -14.14
C ILE A 96 4.47 15.02 -13.76
N ILE A 97 3.34 14.54 -14.28
CA ILE A 97 2.83 13.18 -14.01
C ILE A 97 3.85 12.13 -14.48
N PHE A 98 4.36 12.28 -15.69
CA PHE A 98 5.34 11.34 -16.25
C PHE A 98 6.66 11.36 -15.47
N LEU A 99 7.14 12.54 -15.09
CA LEU A 99 8.32 12.68 -14.24
C LEU A 99 8.09 12.07 -12.85
N SER A 100 6.90 12.24 -12.26
CA SER A 100 6.59 11.70 -10.93
C SER A 100 6.54 10.18 -10.91
N ILE A 101 6.06 9.55 -11.99
CA ILE A 101 6.07 8.09 -12.16
C ILE A 101 7.49 7.53 -12.37
N LEU A 102 8.44 8.36 -12.81
CA LEU A 102 9.85 7.98 -12.97
C LEU A 102 10.63 7.97 -11.64
N ILE A 103 10.31 8.87 -10.70
CA ILE A 103 10.99 9.02 -9.40
C ILE A 103 11.14 7.69 -8.61
N PRO A 104 10.12 6.81 -8.52
CA PRO A 104 10.23 5.56 -7.77
C PRO A 104 11.30 4.61 -8.28
N HIS A 105 11.74 4.71 -9.55
CA HIS A 105 12.86 3.92 -10.06
C HIS A 105 14.15 4.12 -9.27
N PHE A 106 14.33 5.31 -8.69
CA PHE A 106 15.52 5.63 -7.91
C PHE A 106 15.26 5.44 -6.42
N LEU A 107 14.08 5.83 -5.95
CA LEU A 107 13.74 5.76 -4.53
C LEU A 107 13.55 4.31 -4.04
N LEU A 108 12.87 3.46 -4.82
CA LEU A 108 12.53 2.10 -4.39
C LEU A 108 13.76 1.21 -4.21
N PRO A 109 14.76 1.19 -5.11
CA PRO A 109 15.98 0.41 -4.89
C PRO A 109 16.76 0.86 -3.65
N ILE A 110 16.87 2.17 -3.41
CA ILE A 110 17.57 2.72 -2.24
C ILE A 110 16.83 2.33 -0.95
N ALA A 111 15.50 2.51 -0.93
CA ALA A 111 14.68 2.12 0.21
C ALA A 111 14.76 0.61 0.48
N SER A 112 14.78 -0.19 -0.59
CA SER A 112 14.89 -1.65 -0.54
C SER A 112 16.23 -2.12 -0.02
N TRP A 113 17.32 -1.51 -0.48
CA TRP A 113 18.67 -1.85 0.00
C TRP A 113 18.83 -1.57 1.48
N ARG A 114 18.28 -0.44 1.96
CA ARG A 114 18.37 -0.05 3.36
C ARG A 114 17.61 -0.99 4.32
N HIS A 115 16.54 -1.63 3.86
CA HIS A 115 15.68 -2.50 4.68
C HIS A 115 15.77 -3.98 4.31
N GLY A 116 16.72 -4.35 3.45
CA GLY A 116 16.88 -5.74 3.00
C GLY A 116 17.10 -6.71 4.16
N SER A 117 17.81 -6.29 5.22
CA SER A 117 18.02 -7.10 6.42
C SER A 117 16.72 -7.40 7.17
N GLU A 118 15.84 -6.41 7.32
CA GLU A 118 14.52 -6.56 7.97
C GLU A 118 13.62 -7.51 7.18
N VAL A 119 13.67 -7.44 5.85
CA VAL A 119 12.95 -8.38 4.98
C VAL A 119 13.49 -9.80 5.14
N ALA A 120 14.81 -9.98 5.24
CA ALA A 120 15.41 -11.28 5.48
C ALA A 120 15.02 -11.85 6.86
N ILE A 121 15.01 -11.02 7.91
CA ILE A 121 14.51 -11.39 9.24
C ILE A 121 13.06 -11.85 9.15
N PHE A 122 12.20 -11.07 8.49
CA PHE A 122 10.80 -11.42 8.27
C PHE A 122 10.63 -12.78 7.56
N LYS A 123 11.42 -13.04 6.51
CA LYS A 123 11.41 -14.33 5.81
C LYS A 123 11.84 -15.46 6.72
N ASN A 124 12.89 -15.28 7.50
CA ASN A 124 13.34 -16.29 8.47
C ASN A 124 12.28 -16.55 9.55
N MET A 125 11.53 -15.53 10.00
CA MET A 125 10.44 -15.73 10.97
C MET A 125 9.37 -16.68 10.44
N TRP A 126 9.04 -16.64 9.15
CA TRP A 126 8.12 -17.61 8.53
C TRP A 126 8.61 -19.04 8.63
N THR A 127 9.88 -19.28 8.30
CA THR A 127 10.54 -20.59 8.40
C THR A 127 10.46 -21.13 9.84
N HIS A 128 10.79 -20.31 10.85
CA HIS A 128 10.70 -20.69 12.26
C HIS A 128 9.25 -20.94 12.70
N TYR A 129 8.33 -20.10 12.27
CA TYR A 129 6.91 -20.22 12.60
C TYR A 129 6.31 -21.50 12.05
N GLN A 130 6.58 -21.86 10.79
CA GLN A 130 6.11 -23.11 10.19
C GLN A 130 6.62 -24.34 10.94
N LEU A 131 7.90 -24.34 11.35
CA LEU A 131 8.47 -25.42 12.16
C LEU A 131 7.81 -25.50 13.55
N LYS A 132 7.64 -24.37 14.23
CA LYS A 132 6.98 -24.31 15.54
C LYS A 132 5.52 -24.75 15.47
N TYR A 133 4.81 -24.33 14.43
CA TYR A 133 3.43 -24.73 14.16
C TYR A 133 3.31 -26.24 13.96
N LEU A 134 4.20 -26.84 13.15
CA LEU A 134 4.23 -28.29 12.94
C LEU A 134 4.49 -29.05 14.24
N LYS A 135 5.45 -28.59 15.06
CA LYS A 135 5.79 -29.22 16.35
C LYS A 135 4.62 -29.16 17.35
N ILE A 136 3.83 -28.08 17.36
CA ILE A 136 2.74 -27.89 18.33
C ILE A 136 1.42 -28.53 17.87
N THR A 137 1.05 -28.37 16.59
CA THR A 137 -0.23 -28.84 16.05
C THR A 137 -0.15 -30.25 15.47
N GLY A 138 1.05 -30.74 15.16
CA GLY A 138 1.27 -32.01 14.46
C GLY A 138 0.89 -31.97 12.98
N THR A 139 0.43 -30.83 12.46
CA THR A 139 0.02 -30.66 11.06
C THR A 139 0.85 -29.56 10.39
N PRO A 140 1.35 -29.76 9.16
CA PRO A 140 2.04 -28.69 8.45
C PRO A 140 1.05 -27.63 7.97
N ILE A 141 1.49 -26.36 7.93
CA ILE A 141 0.73 -25.31 7.24
C ILE A 141 0.87 -25.55 5.75
N ILE A 142 -0.23 -25.92 5.10
CA ILE A 142 -0.29 -26.10 3.66
C ILE A 142 -0.91 -24.84 3.06
N PHE A 143 -0.26 -24.28 2.04
CA PHE A 143 -0.77 -23.15 1.26
C PHE A 143 -1.26 -23.66 -0.10
N PRO A 144 -2.46 -24.27 -0.18
CA PRO A 144 -2.86 -25.09 -1.34
C PRO A 144 -2.88 -24.31 -2.66
N ASN A 145 -3.29 -23.04 -2.63
CA ASN A 145 -3.45 -22.23 -3.85
C ASN A 145 -2.39 -21.13 -3.99
N LEU A 146 -1.47 -20.97 -3.03
CA LEU A 146 -0.59 -19.79 -2.98
C LEU A 146 0.44 -19.80 -4.11
N TYR A 147 0.95 -20.96 -4.50
CA TYR A 147 1.90 -21.10 -5.61
C TYR A 147 1.26 -20.74 -6.96
N SER A 148 0.10 -21.32 -7.27
CA SER A 148 -0.66 -21.03 -8.50
C SER A 148 -1.10 -19.57 -8.54
N LEU A 149 -1.59 -19.04 -7.42
CA LEU A 149 -1.95 -17.64 -7.26
C LEU A 149 -0.75 -16.71 -7.51
N THR A 150 0.44 -17.05 -7.01
CA THR A 150 1.65 -16.23 -7.19
C THR A 150 2.04 -16.12 -8.66
N TRP A 151 2.05 -17.24 -9.38
CA TRP A 151 2.32 -17.25 -10.82
C TRP A 151 1.24 -16.53 -11.63
N GLY A 152 -0.03 -16.77 -11.30
CA GLY A 152 -1.17 -16.08 -11.91
C GLY A 152 -1.09 -14.57 -11.74
N LEU A 153 -0.78 -14.10 -10.53
CA LEU A 153 -0.58 -12.68 -10.24
C LEU A 153 0.64 -12.11 -10.98
N CYS A 154 1.76 -12.83 -11.06
CA CYS A 154 2.92 -12.36 -11.82
C CYS A 154 2.59 -12.14 -13.31
N ILE A 155 1.91 -13.11 -13.95
CA ILE A 155 1.52 -13.01 -15.35
C ILE A 155 0.49 -11.88 -15.53
N PHE A 156 -0.48 -11.79 -14.63
CA PHE A 156 -1.50 -10.75 -14.65
C PHE A 156 -0.90 -9.35 -14.50
N SER A 157 0.06 -9.15 -13.58
CA SER A 157 0.79 -7.89 -13.42
C SER A 157 1.48 -7.46 -14.72
N TRP A 158 2.16 -8.39 -15.40
CA TRP A 158 2.83 -8.09 -16.68
C TRP A 158 1.85 -7.74 -17.80
N ALA A 159 0.75 -8.49 -17.89
CA ALA A 159 -0.30 -8.24 -18.87
C ALA A 159 -1.01 -6.90 -18.62
N LEU A 160 -1.32 -6.59 -17.36
CA LEU A 160 -1.93 -5.33 -16.95
C LEU A 160 -1.00 -4.16 -17.24
N SER A 161 0.29 -4.27 -16.91
CA SER A 161 1.29 -3.25 -17.23
C SER A 161 1.38 -2.96 -18.73
N PHE A 162 1.34 -4.01 -19.55
CA PHE A 162 1.32 -3.86 -21.00
C PHE A 162 0.04 -3.18 -21.50
N ALA A 163 -1.12 -3.59 -20.97
CA ALA A 163 -2.41 -3.01 -21.32
C ALA A 163 -2.51 -1.52 -20.94
N VAL A 164 -2.02 -1.14 -19.76
CA VAL A 164 -1.98 0.26 -19.32
C VAL A 164 -1.12 1.08 -20.28
N ILE A 165 0.06 0.62 -20.65
CA ILE A 165 0.91 1.35 -21.61
C ILE A 165 0.29 1.45 -22.99
N LEU A 166 -0.30 0.36 -23.49
CA LEU A 166 -0.96 0.37 -24.77
C LEU A 166 -2.13 1.37 -24.78
N SER A 167 -2.87 1.45 -23.66
CA SER A 167 -3.93 2.45 -23.49
C SER A 167 -3.37 3.88 -23.53
N GLN A 168 -2.23 4.15 -22.88
CA GLN A 168 -1.63 5.48 -22.88
C GLN A 168 -1.06 5.85 -24.26
N ASN A 169 -0.41 4.92 -24.96
CA ASN A 169 0.07 5.12 -26.32
C ASN A 169 -1.07 5.38 -27.32
N TYR A 170 -2.25 4.79 -27.11
CA TYR A 170 -3.41 5.02 -27.96
C TYR A 170 -4.12 6.35 -27.64
N LEU A 171 -4.18 6.72 -26.36
CA LEU A 171 -4.94 7.88 -25.89
C LEU A 171 -4.13 9.19 -25.91
N GLN A 172 -2.79 9.10 -25.96
CA GLN A 172 -1.90 10.27 -25.91
C GLN A 172 -0.95 10.28 -27.11
N ASP A 173 -1.18 11.21 -28.04
CA ASP A 173 -0.39 11.35 -29.29
C ASP A 173 1.11 11.65 -29.06
N ASP A 174 1.47 12.18 -27.88
CA ASP A 174 2.84 12.57 -27.51
C ASP A 174 3.64 11.43 -26.85
N PHE A 175 3.09 10.21 -26.80
CA PHE A 175 3.70 9.07 -26.10
C PHE A 175 4.38 8.10 -27.08
N GLU A 176 5.66 8.36 -27.41
CA GLU A 176 6.43 7.46 -28.28
C GLU A 176 6.71 6.10 -27.60
N LEU A 177 6.58 5.01 -28.38
CA LEU A 177 6.81 3.63 -27.92
C LEU A 177 8.21 3.37 -27.36
N TRP A 178 9.21 4.18 -27.72
CA TRP A 178 10.57 4.03 -27.19
C TRP A 178 10.67 4.42 -25.71
N HIS A 179 9.92 5.44 -25.28
CA HIS A 179 9.84 5.90 -23.90
C HIS A 179 9.05 4.90 -23.03
N SER A 180 8.21 4.07 -23.63
CA SER A 180 7.36 3.07 -22.96
C SER A 180 8.10 2.01 -22.16
N PHE A 181 9.36 1.68 -22.49
CA PHE A 181 10.08 0.61 -21.78
C PHE A 181 10.38 0.94 -20.31
N ALA A 182 10.68 2.21 -19.98
CA ALA A 182 10.90 2.60 -18.60
C ALA A 182 9.59 2.62 -17.80
N TYR A 183 8.51 3.09 -18.41
CA TYR A 183 7.18 3.06 -17.80
C TYR A 183 6.68 1.62 -17.64
N TYR A 184 7.04 0.72 -18.54
CA TYR A 184 6.68 -0.70 -18.45
C TYR A 184 7.29 -1.34 -17.22
N HIS A 185 8.58 -1.12 -17.06
CA HIS A 185 9.30 -1.65 -15.91
C HIS A 185 8.70 -1.14 -14.59
N ILE A 186 8.40 0.15 -14.45
CA ILE A 186 7.88 0.65 -13.17
C ILE A 186 6.47 0.21 -12.87
N ILE A 187 5.58 0.20 -13.88
CA ILE A 187 4.21 -0.29 -13.70
C ILE A 187 4.25 -1.78 -13.31
N ALA A 188 5.09 -2.59 -13.96
CA ALA A 188 5.27 -4.00 -13.62
C ALA A 188 5.85 -4.20 -12.22
N MET A 189 6.78 -3.33 -11.79
CA MET A 189 7.33 -3.33 -10.44
C MET A 189 6.27 -2.96 -9.40
N LEU A 190 5.46 -1.93 -9.65
CA LEU A 190 4.39 -1.51 -8.75
C LEU A 190 3.32 -2.61 -8.61
N ASP A 191 2.89 -3.20 -9.72
CA ASP A 191 1.96 -4.34 -9.74
C ASP A 191 2.56 -5.56 -9.01
N GLY A 192 3.87 -5.80 -9.16
CA GLY A 192 4.60 -6.84 -8.44
C GLY A 192 4.64 -6.61 -6.93
N PHE A 193 4.84 -5.36 -6.48
CA PHE A 193 4.77 -5.02 -5.06
C PHE A 193 3.35 -5.15 -4.50
N CYS A 194 2.33 -4.78 -5.26
CA CYS A 194 0.94 -5.01 -4.87
C CYS A 194 0.63 -6.51 -4.74
N SER A 195 1.11 -7.33 -5.68
CA SER A 195 0.96 -8.78 -5.64
C SER A 195 1.69 -9.41 -4.45
N LEU A 196 2.92 -8.96 -4.17
CA LEU A 196 3.67 -9.39 -2.99
C LEU A 196 2.91 -9.06 -1.69
N TRP A 197 2.33 -7.87 -1.58
CA TRP A 197 1.50 -7.50 -0.43
C TRP A 197 0.31 -8.43 -0.26
N TYR A 198 -0.42 -8.67 -1.35
CA TYR A 198 -1.59 -9.53 -1.41
C TYR A 198 -1.27 -10.95 -0.93
N ILE A 199 -0.19 -11.54 -1.45
CA ILE A 199 0.25 -12.90 -1.11
C ILE A 199 0.59 -13.01 0.38
N ASN A 200 1.33 -12.03 0.94
CA ASN A 200 1.67 -12.02 2.36
C ASN A 200 0.42 -11.90 3.24
N CYS A 201 -0.49 -10.97 2.93
CA CYS A 201 -1.75 -10.80 3.66
C CYS A 201 -2.62 -12.07 3.62
N ASN A 202 -2.70 -12.72 2.46
CA ASN A 202 -3.44 -13.96 2.31
C ASN A 202 -2.79 -15.11 3.09
N ALA A 203 -1.45 -15.21 3.09
CA ALA A 203 -0.72 -16.21 3.87
C ALA A 203 -1.01 -16.08 5.38
N PHE A 204 -1.04 -14.87 5.93
CA PHE A 204 -1.47 -14.63 7.32
C PHE A 204 -2.90 -15.08 7.58
N GLY A 205 -3.81 -14.77 6.65
CA GLY A 205 -5.21 -15.22 6.72
C GLY A 205 -5.33 -16.76 6.73
N THR A 206 -4.58 -17.45 5.88
CA THR A 206 -4.54 -18.92 5.85
C THR A 206 -3.96 -19.51 7.12
N ALA A 207 -2.85 -18.96 7.63
CA ALA A 207 -2.21 -19.42 8.86
C ALA A 207 -3.13 -19.24 10.08
N SER A 208 -3.83 -18.09 10.19
CA SER A 208 -4.82 -17.86 11.25
C SER A 208 -5.98 -18.86 11.17
N LYS A 209 -6.49 -19.11 9.95
CA LYS A 209 -7.57 -20.09 9.75
C LYS A 209 -7.15 -21.50 10.17
N GLY A 210 -5.95 -21.94 9.79
CA GLY A 210 -5.41 -23.24 10.19
C GLY A 210 -5.22 -23.36 11.71
N LEU A 211 -4.75 -22.29 12.36
CA LEU A 211 -4.63 -22.24 13.82
C LEU A 211 -6.02 -22.35 14.49
N ALA A 212 -7.02 -21.65 13.95
CA ALA A 212 -8.37 -21.65 14.46
C ALA A 212 -9.10 -23.00 14.26
N GLU A 213 -8.83 -23.71 13.17
CA GLU A 213 -9.38 -25.05 12.93
C GLU A 213 -8.82 -26.10 13.90
N ASN A 214 -7.52 -26.00 14.22
CA ASN A 214 -6.89 -26.89 15.19
C ASN A 214 -7.13 -26.49 16.64
N LEU A 215 -7.69 -25.30 16.90
CA LEU A 215 -8.00 -24.82 18.25
C LEU A 215 -9.03 -25.71 18.95
N HIS A 216 -10.03 -26.23 18.22
CA HIS A 216 -11.03 -27.12 18.81
C HIS A 216 -10.41 -28.44 19.27
N LYS A 217 -9.52 -29.02 18.44
CA LYS A 217 -8.74 -30.22 18.81
C LYS A 217 -7.86 -29.98 20.03
N ALA A 218 -7.35 -28.76 20.22
CA ALA A 218 -6.56 -28.41 21.39
C ALA A 218 -7.38 -28.38 22.69
N LEU A 219 -8.68 -28.06 22.60
CA LEU A 219 -9.61 -28.05 23.74
C LEU A 219 -10.06 -29.46 24.15
N GLU A 220 -10.04 -30.42 23.23
CA GLU A 220 -10.38 -31.83 23.47
C GLU A 220 -9.18 -32.70 23.89
N ALA A 221 -7.98 -32.13 23.96
CA ALA A 221 -6.76 -32.86 24.30
C ALA A 221 -6.73 -33.30 25.78
N GLU A 222 -5.85 -34.26 26.11
CA GLU A 222 -5.67 -34.75 27.49
C GLU A 222 -5.26 -33.65 28.50
N HIS A 223 -4.60 -32.59 28.01
CA HIS A 223 -4.22 -31.41 28.79
C HIS A 223 -4.59 -30.09 28.05
N PRO A 224 -5.87 -29.68 28.08
CA PRO A 224 -6.35 -28.54 27.28
C PRO A 224 -5.71 -27.21 27.65
N ALA A 225 -5.51 -26.93 28.94
CA ALA A 225 -4.88 -25.69 29.41
C ALA A 225 -3.45 -25.51 28.87
N LEU A 226 -2.62 -26.57 28.93
CA LEU A 226 -1.25 -26.53 28.41
C LEU A 226 -1.23 -26.35 26.89
N LYS A 227 -2.11 -27.07 26.17
CA LYS A 227 -2.21 -26.95 24.71
C LYS A 227 -2.71 -25.58 24.29
N LEU A 228 -3.67 -25.01 25.00
CA LEU A 228 -4.18 -23.68 24.73
C LEU A 228 -3.11 -22.60 24.98
N ALA A 229 -2.26 -22.75 26.01
CA ALA A 229 -1.12 -21.89 26.22
C ALA A 229 -0.13 -21.93 25.04
N GLN A 230 0.16 -23.12 24.49
CA GLN A 230 0.99 -23.26 23.29
C GLN A 230 0.37 -22.58 22.06
N PHE A 231 -0.95 -22.69 21.88
CA PHE A 231 -1.68 -22.01 20.79
C PHE A 231 -1.68 -20.49 20.97
N ARG A 232 -1.78 -19.99 22.20
CA ARG A 232 -1.60 -18.55 22.49
C ARG A 232 -0.24 -18.07 22.03
N HIS A 233 0.83 -18.82 22.33
CA HIS A 233 2.18 -18.45 21.88
C HIS A 233 2.30 -18.44 20.35
N LEU A 234 1.71 -19.42 19.64
CA LEU A 234 1.66 -19.40 18.17
C LEU A 234 0.91 -18.17 17.65
N TRP A 235 -0.24 -17.84 18.22
CA TRP A 235 -1.00 -16.67 17.78
C TRP A 235 -0.23 -15.36 18.03
N VAL A 236 0.46 -15.24 19.16
CA VAL A 236 1.31 -14.07 19.46
C VAL A 236 2.44 -13.94 18.43
N ASP A 237 3.11 -15.05 18.09
CA ASP A 237 4.14 -15.04 17.05
C ASP A 237 3.56 -14.62 15.68
N LEU A 238 2.36 -15.11 15.33
CA LEU A 238 1.68 -14.74 14.09
C LEU A 238 1.32 -13.23 14.05
N SER A 239 0.81 -12.69 15.16
CA SER A 239 0.53 -11.25 15.31
C SER A 239 1.81 -10.42 15.18
N HIS A 240 2.88 -10.84 15.83
CA HIS A 240 4.18 -10.17 15.76
C HIS A 240 4.77 -10.21 14.33
N MET A 241 4.70 -11.35 13.64
CA MET A 241 5.10 -11.45 12.23
C MET A 241 4.32 -10.51 11.33
N MET A 242 3.01 -10.36 11.58
CA MET A 242 2.16 -9.46 10.79
C MET A 242 2.54 -7.99 11.02
N GLN A 243 2.90 -7.61 12.25
CA GLN A 243 3.44 -6.28 12.55
C GLN A 243 4.81 -6.08 11.90
N GLN A 244 5.68 -7.09 11.93
CA GLN A 244 7.00 -7.06 11.31
C GLN A 244 6.91 -6.94 9.78
N LEU A 245 5.88 -7.50 9.12
CA LEU A 245 5.64 -7.23 7.69
C LEU A 245 5.46 -5.73 7.44
N GLY A 246 4.58 -5.10 8.22
CA GLY A 246 4.31 -3.66 8.11
C GLY A 246 5.58 -2.83 8.31
N ARG A 247 6.37 -3.18 9.33
CA ARG A 247 7.63 -2.50 9.65
C ARG A 247 8.73 -2.71 8.60
N ALA A 248 8.99 -3.96 8.20
CA ALA A 248 10.05 -4.31 7.25
C ALA A 248 9.82 -3.69 5.87
N TYR A 249 8.56 -3.58 5.44
CA TYR A 249 8.20 -2.98 4.16
C TYR A 249 7.68 -1.53 4.27
N SER A 250 7.75 -0.92 5.46
CA SER A 250 7.18 0.40 5.75
C SER A 250 7.67 1.49 4.79
N ASN A 251 8.97 1.55 4.54
CA ASN A 251 9.56 2.55 3.67
C ASN A 251 9.21 2.34 2.19
N MET A 252 9.12 1.08 1.74
CA MET A 252 8.72 0.77 0.37
C MET A 252 7.25 1.17 0.13
N TYR A 253 6.34 0.67 0.98
CA TYR A 253 4.91 0.98 0.83
C TYR A 253 4.56 2.43 1.20
N GLY A 254 5.35 3.08 2.06
CA GLY A 254 5.21 4.51 2.35
C GLY A 254 5.48 5.37 1.12
N ILE A 255 6.62 5.17 0.46
CA ILE A 255 6.97 5.86 -0.79
C ILE A 255 5.95 5.52 -1.88
N TYR A 256 5.56 4.25 -1.98
CA TYR A 256 4.54 3.77 -2.91
C TYR A 256 3.20 4.52 -2.74
N CYS A 257 2.69 4.61 -1.50
CA CYS A 257 1.46 5.32 -1.19
C CYS A 257 1.55 6.82 -1.48
N MET A 258 2.67 7.47 -1.14
CA MET A 258 2.88 8.90 -1.44
C MET A 258 2.87 9.18 -2.94
N VAL A 259 3.57 8.36 -3.72
CA VAL A 259 3.65 8.51 -5.18
C VAL A 259 2.28 8.29 -5.82
N ILE A 260 1.55 7.26 -5.38
CA ILE A 260 0.17 7.02 -5.86
C ILE A 260 -0.73 8.19 -5.52
N PHE A 261 -0.68 8.70 -4.28
CA PHE A 261 -1.51 9.82 -3.86
C PHE A 261 -1.23 11.08 -4.69
N PHE A 262 0.05 11.42 -4.87
CA PHE A 262 0.48 12.56 -5.67
C PHE A 262 0.05 12.42 -7.14
N THR A 263 0.35 11.27 -7.74
CA THR A 263 0.04 10.98 -9.15
C THR A 263 -1.47 11.01 -9.40
N THR A 264 -2.26 10.39 -8.51
CA THR A 264 -3.73 10.39 -8.64
C THR A 264 -4.31 11.79 -8.53
N THR A 265 -3.82 12.59 -7.57
CA THR A 265 -4.31 13.96 -7.35
C THR A 265 -4.02 14.86 -8.56
N ILE A 266 -2.80 14.82 -9.10
CA ILE A 266 -2.42 15.65 -10.25
C ILE A 266 -3.11 15.16 -11.53
N SER A 267 -3.19 13.84 -11.76
CA SER A 267 -3.89 13.29 -12.93
C SER A 267 -5.38 13.62 -12.90
N LEU A 268 -6.03 13.54 -11.74
CA LEU A 268 -7.44 13.90 -11.61
C LEU A 268 -7.66 15.41 -11.77
N TYR A 269 -6.74 16.24 -11.25
CA TYR A 269 -6.77 17.67 -11.52
C TYR A 269 -6.61 17.98 -13.02
N GLY A 270 -5.62 17.37 -13.68
CA GLY A 270 -5.38 17.51 -15.12
C GLY A 270 -6.62 17.15 -15.94
N ALA A 271 -7.24 16.00 -15.64
CA ALA A 271 -8.46 15.56 -16.31
C ALA A 271 -9.61 16.56 -16.13
N LEU A 272 -9.90 16.99 -14.90
CA LEU A 272 -10.99 17.95 -14.64
C LEU A 272 -10.71 19.35 -15.22
N SER A 273 -9.45 19.75 -15.21
CA SER A 273 -8.94 21.02 -15.70
C SER A 273 -9.14 21.15 -17.21
N GLU A 274 -8.87 20.10 -17.99
CA GLU A 274 -9.05 20.08 -19.44
C GLU A 274 -10.52 20.00 -19.85
N ILE A 275 -11.31 19.16 -19.18
CA ILE A 275 -12.76 19.04 -19.42
C ILE A 275 -13.44 20.40 -19.31
N LEU A 276 -13.00 21.22 -18.34
CA LEU A 276 -13.53 22.57 -18.14
C LEU A 276 -13.20 23.53 -19.29
N GLU A 277 -12.03 23.40 -19.93
CA GLU A 277 -11.57 24.33 -20.97
C GLU A 277 -11.98 23.92 -22.38
N HIS A 278 -11.92 22.63 -22.71
CA HIS A 278 -12.04 22.13 -24.08
C HIS A 278 -13.15 21.08 -24.27
N GLY A 279 -13.78 20.59 -23.19
CA GLY A 279 -14.75 19.49 -23.23
C GLY A 279 -14.08 18.12 -23.42
N LEU A 280 -14.89 17.04 -23.50
CA LEU A 280 -14.38 15.66 -23.50
C LEU A 280 -13.47 15.35 -24.70
N SER A 281 -12.21 15.04 -24.44
CA SER A 281 -11.18 14.69 -25.43
C SER A 281 -10.53 13.32 -25.18
N TYR A 282 -9.95 12.69 -26.20
CA TYR A 282 -9.27 11.39 -26.08
C TYR A 282 -8.08 11.42 -25.11
N LYS A 283 -7.34 12.55 -25.04
CA LYS A 283 -6.20 12.71 -24.12
C LYS A 283 -6.62 12.63 -22.63
N GLU A 284 -7.84 13.06 -22.31
CA GLU A 284 -8.39 13.06 -20.95
C GLU A 284 -8.75 11.66 -20.46
N MET A 285 -9.21 10.80 -21.38
CA MET A 285 -9.50 9.41 -21.07
C MET A 285 -8.23 8.69 -20.58
N GLY A 286 -7.06 9.03 -21.13
CA GLY A 286 -5.78 8.50 -20.67
C GLY A 286 -5.48 8.84 -19.20
N LEU A 287 -5.79 10.06 -18.77
CA LEU A 287 -5.62 10.49 -17.37
C LEU A 287 -6.58 9.78 -16.42
N PHE A 288 -7.84 9.57 -16.83
CA PHE A 288 -8.79 8.78 -16.03
C PHE A 288 -8.37 7.32 -15.87
N VAL A 289 -7.76 6.72 -16.90
CA VAL A 289 -7.20 5.36 -16.79
C VAL A 289 -6.10 5.33 -15.73
N ILE A 290 -5.21 6.33 -15.68
CA ILE A 290 -4.17 6.43 -14.64
C ILE A 290 -4.80 6.55 -13.25
N VAL A 291 -5.79 7.43 -13.08
CA VAL A 291 -6.51 7.62 -11.81
C VAL A 291 -7.17 6.32 -11.36
N GLY A 292 -7.91 5.66 -12.24
CA GLY A 292 -8.58 4.39 -11.95
C GLY A 292 -7.60 3.28 -11.57
N TYR A 293 -6.49 3.18 -12.29
CA TYR A 293 -5.41 2.23 -12.00
C TYR A 293 -4.79 2.48 -10.62
N CYS A 294 -4.34 3.70 -10.35
CA CYS A 294 -3.73 4.07 -9.08
C CYS A 294 -4.67 3.88 -7.88
N MET A 295 -5.95 4.25 -8.03
CA MET A 295 -6.97 4.05 -7.00
C MET A 295 -7.26 2.57 -6.74
N THR A 296 -7.25 1.74 -7.78
CA THR A 296 -7.44 0.28 -7.65
C THR A 296 -6.28 -0.34 -6.87
N LEU A 297 -5.03 0.04 -7.18
CA LEU A 297 -3.86 -0.44 -6.44
C LEU A 297 -3.90 -0.03 -4.97
N LEU A 298 -4.21 1.23 -4.67
CA LEU A 298 -4.32 1.71 -3.30
C LEU A 298 -5.44 0.98 -2.54
N PHE A 299 -6.57 0.76 -3.21
CA PHE A 299 -7.68 0.00 -2.64
C PHE A 299 -7.26 -1.43 -2.28
N ILE A 300 -6.58 -2.15 -3.18
CA ILE A 300 -6.12 -3.53 -2.94
C ILE A 300 -5.22 -3.59 -1.70
N ILE A 301 -4.22 -2.71 -1.61
CA ILE A 301 -3.27 -2.69 -0.48
C ILE A 301 -4.00 -2.47 0.86
N CYS A 302 -4.84 -1.43 0.92
CA CYS A 302 -5.59 -1.08 2.11
C CYS A 302 -6.64 -2.15 2.48
N ASN A 303 -7.31 -2.73 1.48
CA ASN A 303 -8.34 -3.73 1.69
C ASN A 303 -7.76 -5.05 2.20
N GLU A 304 -6.66 -5.53 1.61
CA GLU A 304 -6.03 -6.78 2.04
C GLU A 304 -5.39 -6.67 3.42
N ALA A 305 -4.76 -5.53 3.74
CA ALA A 305 -4.22 -5.29 5.08
C ALA A 305 -5.33 -5.31 6.14
N TYR A 306 -6.48 -4.69 5.83
CA TYR A 306 -7.66 -4.73 6.69
C TYR A 306 -8.23 -6.15 6.84
N HIS A 307 -8.33 -6.91 5.75
CA HIS A 307 -8.78 -8.30 5.80
C HIS A 307 -7.84 -9.20 6.61
N ALA A 308 -6.52 -9.06 6.46
CA ALA A 308 -5.54 -9.80 7.26
C ALA A 308 -5.69 -9.47 8.75
N THR A 309 -5.77 -8.18 9.10
CA THR A 309 -5.99 -7.70 10.48
C THR A 309 -7.25 -8.30 11.10
N ARG A 310 -8.35 -8.33 10.36
CA ARG A 310 -9.61 -8.91 10.85
C ARG A 310 -9.56 -10.42 11.01
N LYS A 311 -8.93 -11.15 10.08
CA LYS A 311 -8.80 -12.62 10.13
C LYS A 311 -7.91 -13.09 11.28
N VAL A 312 -6.80 -12.38 11.55
CA VAL A 312 -5.86 -12.74 12.63
C VAL A 312 -6.38 -12.25 13.98
N GLY A 313 -7.03 -11.08 14.04
CA GLY A 313 -7.55 -10.48 15.27
C GLY A 313 -8.98 -10.86 15.58
N LEU A 314 -9.93 -10.10 15.04
CA LEU A 314 -11.35 -10.15 15.42
C LEU A 314 -11.99 -11.52 15.17
N GLU A 315 -11.79 -12.12 14.01
CA GLU A 315 -12.43 -13.41 13.69
C GLU A 315 -11.91 -14.54 14.60
N PHE A 316 -10.60 -14.53 14.88
CA PHE A 316 -9.98 -15.46 15.81
C PHE A 316 -10.52 -15.26 17.24
N GLN A 317 -10.64 -14.01 17.68
CA GLN A 317 -11.21 -13.66 18.99
C GLN A 317 -12.66 -14.16 19.14
N ILE A 318 -13.50 -13.97 18.13
CA ILE A 318 -14.89 -14.44 18.14
C ILE A 318 -14.95 -15.96 18.31
N ARG A 319 -14.04 -16.71 17.65
CA ARG A 319 -13.98 -18.17 17.81
C ARG A 319 -13.59 -18.59 19.23
N LEU A 320 -12.67 -17.89 19.87
CA LEU A 320 -12.32 -18.13 21.28
C LEU A 320 -13.49 -17.83 22.23
N LEU A 321 -14.25 -16.75 21.98
CA LEU A 321 -15.42 -16.39 22.79
C LEU A 321 -16.57 -17.39 22.65
N ASN A 322 -16.66 -18.09 21.52
CA ASN A 322 -17.68 -19.11 21.28
C ASN A 322 -17.36 -20.47 21.92
N VAL A 323 -16.21 -20.61 22.58
CA VAL A 323 -15.88 -21.82 23.34
C VAL A 323 -16.79 -21.91 24.57
N ASN A 324 -17.42 -23.07 24.78
CA ASN A 324 -18.30 -23.28 25.94
C ASN A 324 -17.49 -23.37 27.23
N LEU A 325 -17.25 -22.24 27.88
CA LEU A 325 -16.50 -22.15 29.12
C LEU A 325 -17.11 -23.02 30.24
N GLY A 326 -18.44 -23.19 30.27
CA GLY A 326 -19.12 -24.00 31.29
C GLY A 326 -18.83 -25.50 31.21
N ALA A 327 -18.36 -25.99 30.05
CA ALA A 327 -18.03 -27.39 29.84
C ALA A 327 -16.55 -27.72 30.12
N ILE A 328 -15.73 -26.72 30.46
CA ILE A 328 -14.27 -26.85 30.55
C ILE A 328 -13.79 -26.50 31.96
N ASP A 329 -12.68 -27.12 32.39
CA ASP A 329 -12.06 -26.89 33.68
C ASP A 329 -11.59 -25.44 33.91
N ARG A 330 -11.46 -25.05 35.18
CA ARG A 330 -11.10 -23.68 35.59
C ARG A 330 -9.70 -23.26 35.10
N ASN A 331 -8.76 -24.19 34.90
CA ASN A 331 -7.42 -23.83 34.43
C ASN A 331 -7.47 -23.47 32.94
N THR A 332 -8.22 -24.23 32.15
CA THR A 332 -8.42 -23.91 30.73
C THR A 332 -9.27 -22.65 30.54
N GLN A 333 -10.30 -22.41 31.37
CA GLN A 333 -11.02 -21.13 31.37
C GLN A 333 -10.06 -19.94 31.56
N ARG A 334 -9.15 -20.04 32.54
CA ARG A 334 -8.14 -19.02 32.79
C ARG A 334 -7.19 -18.84 31.60
N GLU A 335 -6.81 -19.91 30.92
CA GLU A 335 -5.98 -19.82 29.71
C GLU A 335 -6.73 -19.18 28.54
N VAL A 336 -8.04 -19.43 28.36
CA VAL A 336 -8.88 -18.73 27.37
C VAL A 336 -8.90 -17.23 27.68
N GLU A 337 -9.11 -16.85 28.94
CA GLU A 337 -9.07 -15.44 29.36
C GLU A 337 -7.70 -14.81 29.07
N MET A 338 -6.59 -15.48 29.41
CA MET A 338 -5.25 -14.99 29.13
C MET A 338 -4.97 -14.89 27.64
N PHE A 339 -5.56 -15.76 26.81
CA PHE A 339 -5.48 -15.65 25.35
C PHE A 339 -6.24 -14.42 24.84
N LEU A 340 -7.49 -14.20 25.28
CA LEU A 340 -8.25 -13.00 24.91
C LEU A 340 -7.53 -11.70 25.33
N VAL A 341 -6.87 -11.70 26.50
CA VAL A 341 -6.01 -10.59 26.93
C VAL A 341 -4.80 -10.42 26.02
N ALA A 342 -4.14 -11.51 25.59
CA ALA A 342 -3.03 -11.43 24.65
C ALA A 342 -3.46 -10.82 23.30
N ILE A 343 -4.68 -11.15 22.84
CA ILE A 343 -5.25 -10.58 21.61
C ILE A 343 -5.50 -9.07 21.74
N SER A 344 -6.07 -8.64 22.88
CA SER A 344 -6.35 -7.21 23.10
C SER A 344 -5.07 -6.39 23.31
N LYS A 345 -4.02 -6.98 23.90
CA LYS A 345 -2.74 -6.30 24.15
C LYS A 345 -1.80 -6.26 22.95
N ASN A 346 -1.88 -7.23 22.05
CA ASN A 346 -1.02 -7.32 20.86
C ASN A 346 -1.86 -7.43 19.57
N PRO A 347 -2.61 -6.38 19.21
CA PRO A 347 -3.46 -6.44 18.03
C PRO A 347 -2.60 -6.61 16.76
N PRO A 348 -2.99 -7.48 15.81
CA PRO A 348 -2.23 -7.73 14.59
C PRO A 348 -2.48 -6.60 13.59
N ILE A 349 -2.01 -5.38 13.87
CA ILE A 349 -2.20 -4.20 13.03
C ILE A 349 -0.93 -3.96 12.22
N MET A 350 -1.06 -3.88 10.89
CA MET A 350 0.02 -3.46 10.00
C MET A 350 0.14 -1.94 10.02
N ASN A 351 1.29 -1.44 10.49
CA ASN A 351 1.63 -0.01 10.46
C ASN A 351 2.85 0.26 9.57
N LEU A 352 2.92 1.46 9.02
CA LEU A 352 4.10 1.97 8.32
C LEU A 352 5.03 2.63 9.33
N ASP A 353 5.73 1.86 10.16
CA ASP A 353 6.73 2.36 11.14
C ASP A 353 6.22 3.51 12.04
N GLY A 354 4.94 3.45 12.42
CA GLY A 354 4.28 4.46 13.26
C GLY A 354 3.70 5.68 12.51
N PHE A 355 3.92 5.83 11.20
CA PHE A 355 3.35 6.93 10.42
C PHE A 355 1.84 6.82 10.27
N THR A 356 1.36 5.66 9.81
CA THR A 356 -0.07 5.38 9.66
C THR A 356 -0.32 3.88 9.66
N ASN A 357 -1.54 3.49 10.03
CA ASN A 357 -2.02 2.13 9.85
C ASN A 357 -2.47 1.93 8.40
N ILE A 358 -2.16 0.77 7.84
CA ILE A 358 -2.61 0.41 6.49
C ILE A 358 -3.94 -0.32 6.63
N ASN A 359 -5.03 0.39 6.34
CA ASN A 359 -6.38 -0.10 6.50
C ASN A 359 -7.35 0.65 5.55
N ARG A 360 -8.63 0.30 5.59
CA ARG A 360 -9.64 0.96 4.75
C ARG A 360 -9.81 2.43 5.11
N GLU A 361 -9.52 2.81 6.35
CA GLU A 361 -9.52 4.19 6.83
C GLU A 361 -8.45 5.04 6.14
N LEU A 362 -7.27 4.47 5.86
CA LEU A 362 -6.25 5.16 5.05
C LEU A 362 -6.77 5.43 3.63
N PHE A 363 -7.49 4.48 3.03
CA PHE A 363 -8.08 4.67 1.70
C PHE A 363 -9.14 5.77 1.69
N THR A 364 -10.07 5.76 2.64
CA THR A 364 -11.12 6.80 2.73
C THR A 364 -10.53 8.18 3.07
N ALA A 365 -9.51 8.24 3.93
CA ALA A 365 -8.78 9.47 4.21
C ALA A 365 -8.10 10.04 2.96
N ASN A 366 -7.45 9.18 2.16
CA ASN A 366 -6.83 9.60 0.89
C ASN A 366 -7.87 10.19 -0.10
N ILE A 367 -9.04 9.56 -0.23
CA ILE A 367 -10.12 10.10 -1.08
C ILE A 367 -10.58 11.48 -0.58
N SER A 368 -10.74 11.62 0.74
CA SER A 368 -11.15 12.88 1.36
C SER A 368 -10.12 13.98 1.09
N TYR A 369 -8.84 13.73 1.35
CA TYR A 369 -7.76 14.70 1.12
C TYR A 369 -7.64 15.06 -0.36
N MET A 370 -7.68 14.07 -1.26
CA MET A 370 -7.65 14.32 -2.71
C MET A 370 -8.81 15.23 -3.14
N SER A 371 -10.02 14.96 -2.65
CA SER A 371 -11.19 15.79 -2.94
C SER A 371 -11.02 17.22 -2.44
N THR A 372 -10.49 17.41 -1.22
CA THR A 372 -10.21 18.74 -0.67
C THR A 372 -9.20 19.50 -1.53
N TYR A 373 -8.08 18.86 -1.91
CA TYR A 373 -7.08 19.49 -2.77
C TYR A 373 -7.64 19.85 -4.15
N LEU A 374 -8.45 18.97 -4.75
CA LEU A 374 -9.06 19.21 -6.05
C LEU A 374 -10.03 20.39 -6.02
N ILE A 375 -10.87 20.50 -4.98
CA ILE A 375 -11.78 21.64 -4.82
C ILE A 375 -10.98 22.94 -4.79
N VAL A 376 -9.91 22.99 -3.99
CA VAL A 376 -9.07 24.19 -3.85
C VAL A 376 -8.41 24.54 -5.19
N LEU A 377 -7.76 23.58 -5.85
CA LEU A 377 -7.09 23.81 -7.13
C LEU A 377 -8.08 24.25 -8.23
N MET A 378 -9.27 23.68 -8.24
CA MET A 378 -10.31 24.05 -9.20
C MET A 378 -10.87 25.45 -8.94
N GLN A 379 -11.04 25.85 -7.67
CA GLN A 379 -11.44 27.20 -7.31
C GLN A 379 -10.42 28.25 -7.75
N PHE A 380 -9.12 27.98 -7.56
CA PHE A 380 -8.06 28.85 -8.06
C PHE A 380 -8.14 28.97 -9.59
N LYS A 381 -8.30 27.86 -10.30
CA LYS A 381 -8.42 27.86 -11.76
C LYS A 381 -9.63 28.68 -12.23
N LEU A 382 -10.82 28.42 -11.68
CA LEU A 382 -12.05 29.14 -12.02
C LEU A 382 -11.94 30.64 -11.75
N THR A 383 -11.26 31.02 -10.65
CA THR A 383 -11.02 32.42 -10.31
C THR A 383 -10.10 33.09 -11.33
N LEU A 384 -9.03 32.42 -11.76
CA LEU A 384 -8.12 32.91 -12.79
C LEU A 384 -8.82 33.08 -14.15
N LEU A 385 -9.64 32.11 -14.56
CA LEU A 385 -10.43 32.20 -15.79
C LEU A 385 -11.40 33.40 -15.74
N ARG A 386 -12.08 33.62 -14.61
CA ARG A 386 -12.97 34.77 -14.41
C ARG A 386 -12.21 36.10 -14.48
N GLN A 387 -11.02 36.19 -13.88
CA GLN A 387 -10.19 37.40 -13.94
C GLN A 387 -9.69 37.67 -15.36
N GLY A 388 -9.28 36.64 -16.10
CA GLY A 388 -8.89 36.73 -17.50
C GLY A 388 -10.03 37.24 -18.39
N ALA A 389 -11.23 36.68 -18.24
CA ALA A 389 -12.43 37.13 -18.95
C ALA A 389 -12.76 38.60 -18.64
N ASN A 390 -12.72 39.01 -17.38
CA ASN A 390 -12.95 40.40 -16.98
C ASN A 390 -11.92 41.35 -17.60
N LYS A 391 -10.65 40.95 -17.68
CA LYS A 391 -9.58 41.73 -18.31
C LYS A 391 -9.81 41.85 -19.82
N LEU A 392 -10.21 40.78 -20.50
CA LEU A 392 -10.53 40.80 -21.93
C LEU A 392 -11.71 41.73 -22.23
N ILE A 393 -12.79 41.64 -21.44
CA ILE A 393 -13.95 42.54 -21.56
C ILE A 393 -13.52 44.00 -21.40
N LYS A 394 -12.71 44.30 -20.38
CA LYS A 394 -12.21 45.67 -20.15
C LYS A 394 -11.36 46.19 -21.32
N THR A 395 -10.57 45.32 -21.96
CA THR A 395 -9.79 45.66 -23.16
C THR A 395 -10.69 45.93 -24.37
N ILE A 396 -11.69 45.08 -24.62
CA ILE A 396 -12.66 45.26 -25.71
C ILE A 396 -13.44 46.56 -25.52
N VAL A 397 -13.95 46.82 -24.30
CA VAL A 397 -14.67 48.06 -23.98
C VAL A 397 -13.78 49.27 -24.24
N ARG A 398 -12.52 49.28 -23.79
CA ARG A 398 -11.60 50.39 -24.13
C ARG A 398 -11.35 50.54 -25.62
N ALA A 399 -11.17 49.44 -26.36
CA ALA A 399 -10.96 49.49 -27.79
C ALA A 399 -12.17 50.10 -28.51
N VAL A 400 -13.38 49.69 -28.15
CA VAL A 400 -14.62 50.24 -28.71
C VAL A 400 -14.76 51.72 -28.37
N PHE A 401 -14.61 52.11 -27.10
CA PHE A 401 -14.79 53.50 -26.68
C PHE A 401 -13.69 54.45 -27.20
N ASN A 402 -12.44 54.00 -27.30
CA ASN A 402 -11.37 54.81 -27.90
C ASN A 402 -11.54 54.97 -29.42
N THR A 403 -12.19 54.01 -30.10
CA THR A 403 -12.51 54.13 -31.54
C THR A 403 -13.66 55.13 -31.77
N THR A 404 -14.53 55.34 -30.77
CA THR A 404 -15.60 56.35 -30.85
C THR A 404 -15.09 57.78 -30.66
N THR A 405 -13.91 57.98 -30.05
CA THR A 405 -13.35 59.33 -29.83
C THR A 405 -12.59 59.87 -31.06
N THR A 406 -12.27 59.03 -32.05
CA THR A 406 -11.59 59.46 -33.30
C THR A 406 -12.53 59.82 -34.45
N LEU A 407 -13.85 59.85 -34.22
CA LEU A 407 -14.86 60.23 -35.22
C LEU A 407 -15.57 61.56 -34.92
N ALA A 408 -15.06 62.35 -33.95
CA ALA A 408 -15.68 63.61 -33.55
C ALA A 408 -14.81 64.87 -33.76
N ASP A 409 -13.59 64.75 -34.31
CA ASP A 409 -12.70 65.90 -34.58
C ASP A 409 -12.33 66.00 -36.08
N VAL A 410 -13.33 65.91 -36.96
CA VAL A 410 -13.21 66.36 -38.35
C VAL A 410 -14.41 67.22 -38.63
N ASP A 411 -14.29 68.52 -38.33
CA ASP A 411 -14.96 69.65 -39.01
C ASP A 411 -14.78 70.90 -38.14
N GLU A 412 -13.59 71.49 -38.14
CA GLU A 412 -13.40 72.92 -37.85
C GLU A 412 -12.00 73.37 -38.32
N ASP A 413 -11.78 73.29 -39.63
CA ASP A 413 -10.79 74.11 -40.34
C ASP A 413 -11.54 74.81 -41.50
N GLU A 414 -12.07 76.00 -41.24
CA GLU A 414 -12.33 76.99 -42.31
C GLU A 414 -12.08 78.42 -41.81
N MET A 415 -11.02 78.99 -42.41
CA MET A 415 -10.79 80.40 -42.78
C MET A 415 -10.19 81.40 -41.76
N GLU A 416 -8.99 81.83 -42.18
CA GLU A 416 -8.21 83.06 -41.90
C GLU A 416 -7.35 83.16 -40.62
#